data_AF-A0A953BLE1-F1
#
_entry.id   AF-A0A953BLE1-F1
#
_cell.length_a   1.000
_cell.length_b   1.000
_cell.length_c   1.000
_cell.angle_alpha   90.00
_cell.angle_beta   90.00
_cell.angle_gamma   90.00
#
_symmetry.space_group_name_H-M   'P 1'
#
loop_
_entity.id
_entity.type
_entity.pdbx_description
1 polymer ?
#
loop_
_entity_poly.entity_id
_entity_poly.type
_entity_poly.pdbx_seq_one_letter_code
_entity_poly.pdbx_strand_id
1 'polypeptide(L)'
;MNNPLESDYDHACDRLGRDLGLAYYGEDWGLCNQDPGRLSEFVEYFISRRDELGDLEQALLGELIMASADNGLAMAKGFDISPFKRFFRLTRDDPAQADNYDLFSEDVGSADESTPLAACLRRLMDED
;
A
#
# COMPACT_ATOMS: atom_id res chain seq x y z
N MET A 1 -21.74 14.19 -16.05
CA MET A 1 -20.47 14.29 -16.79
C MET A 1 -19.50 13.43 -16.00
N ASN A 2 -19.01 12.32 -16.54
CA ASN A 2 -18.02 11.49 -15.85
C ASN A 2 -16.70 12.25 -15.83
N ASN A 3 -16.10 12.38 -14.65
CA ASN A 3 -14.79 12.98 -14.50
C ASN A 3 -13.75 11.98 -15.06
N PRO A 4 -12.89 12.36 -16.01
CA PRO A 4 -11.90 11.43 -16.58
C PRO A 4 -11.03 10.74 -15.52
N LEU A 5 -10.70 11.46 -14.44
CA LEU A 5 -9.91 10.94 -13.32
C LEU A 5 -10.63 9.85 -12.52
N GLU A 6 -11.95 9.94 -12.39
CA GLU A 6 -12.79 8.94 -11.73
C GLU A 6 -12.85 7.65 -12.56
N SER A 7 -12.81 7.78 -13.89
CA SER A 7 -12.74 6.64 -14.80
C SER A 7 -11.42 5.87 -14.75
N ASP A 8 -10.29 6.56 -14.57
CA ASP A 8 -8.97 5.92 -14.50
C ASP A 8 -8.76 5.23 -13.14
N TYR A 9 -9.25 5.85 -12.06
CA TYR A 9 -9.27 5.26 -10.72
C TYR A 9 -10.09 3.96 -10.69
N ASP A 10 -11.34 4.02 -11.15
CA ASP A 10 -12.21 2.84 -11.18
C ASP A 10 -11.62 1.72 -12.04
N HIS A 11 -10.96 2.06 -13.16
CA HIS A 11 -10.30 1.06 -14.00
C HIS A 11 -9.12 0.37 -13.29
N ALA A 12 -8.29 1.13 -12.58
CA ALA A 12 -7.16 0.61 -11.82
C ALA A 12 -7.64 -0.29 -10.67
N CYS A 13 -8.64 0.16 -9.91
CA CYS A 13 -9.30 -0.62 -8.86
C CYS A 13 -9.93 -1.91 -9.40
N ASP A 14 -10.61 -1.85 -10.55
CA ASP A 14 -11.21 -3.03 -11.19
C ASP A 14 -10.17 -4.06 -11.63
N ARG A 15 -9.03 -3.60 -12.18
CA ARG A 15 -7.95 -4.50 -12.62
C ARG A 15 -7.26 -5.14 -11.42
N LEU A 16 -6.83 -4.35 -10.44
CA LEU A 16 -6.26 -4.87 -9.20
C LEU A 16 -7.24 -5.80 -8.49
N GLY A 17 -8.52 -5.42 -8.45
CA GLY A 17 -9.59 -6.20 -7.85
C GLY A 17 -9.76 -7.56 -8.52
N ARG A 18 -9.76 -7.60 -9.85
CA ARG A 18 -9.83 -8.86 -10.59
C ARG A 18 -8.62 -9.74 -10.34
N ASP A 19 -7.42 -9.17 -10.38
CA ASP A 19 -6.18 -9.95 -10.30
C ASP A 19 -5.92 -10.50 -8.88
N LEU A 20 -6.32 -9.74 -7.86
CA LEU A 20 -6.18 -10.12 -6.45
C LEU A 20 -7.46 -10.74 -5.86
N GLY A 21 -8.53 -10.89 -6.64
CA GLY A 21 -9.81 -11.40 -6.15
C GLY A 21 -10.44 -10.53 -5.05
N LEU A 22 -10.28 -9.21 -5.16
CA LEU A 22 -10.82 -8.19 -4.27
C LEU A 22 -12.07 -7.55 -4.87
N ALA A 23 -12.93 -7.01 -4.03
CA ALA A 23 -14.17 -6.36 -4.46
C ALA A 23 -14.04 -4.84 -4.33
N TYR A 24 -14.44 -4.12 -5.37
CA TYR A 24 -14.50 -2.66 -5.36
C TYR A 24 -15.89 -2.19 -5.80
N TYR A 25 -16.48 -1.30 -4.99
CA TYR A 25 -17.84 -0.80 -5.18
C TYR A 25 -17.90 0.74 -5.14
N GLY A 26 -16.83 1.44 -5.52
CA GLY A 26 -16.78 2.91 -5.48
C GLY A 26 -16.48 3.51 -4.10
N GLU A 27 -15.90 2.72 -3.19
CA GLU A 27 -15.55 3.12 -1.82
C GLU A 27 -14.03 3.29 -1.68
N ASP A 28 -13.54 3.70 -0.50
CA ASP A 28 -12.11 3.83 -0.24
C ASP A 28 -11.39 2.47 -0.42
N TRP A 29 -10.60 2.36 -1.50
CA TRP A 29 -9.96 1.12 -1.93
C TRP A 29 -9.13 0.45 -0.83
N GLY A 30 -8.29 1.24 -0.13
CA GLY A 30 -7.41 0.74 0.92
C GLY A 30 -8.19 0.27 2.14
N LEU A 31 -9.18 1.05 2.59
CA LEU A 31 -10.00 0.70 3.75
C LEU A 31 -10.92 -0.49 3.50
N CYS A 32 -11.48 -0.62 2.30
CA CYS A 32 -12.42 -1.70 2.00
C CYS A 32 -11.73 -3.04 1.76
N ASN A 33 -10.49 -3.03 1.26
CA ASN A 33 -9.80 -4.25 0.88
C ASN A 33 -8.65 -4.65 1.81
N GLN A 34 -8.33 -3.85 2.83
CA GLN A 34 -7.27 -4.19 3.77
C GLN A 34 -7.45 -5.58 4.38
N ASP A 35 -6.40 -6.39 4.27
CA ASP A 35 -6.39 -7.74 4.82
C ASP A 35 -4.98 -8.06 5.34
N PRO A 36 -4.75 -7.96 6.66
CA PRO A 36 -3.46 -8.29 7.26
C PRO A 36 -3.01 -9.73 6.98
N GLY A 37 -3.95 -10.67 6.79
CA GLY A 37 -3.66 -12.07 6.49
C GLY A 37 -3.10 -12.28 5.07
N ARG A 38 -3.34 -11.32 4.17
CA ARG A 38 -2.87 -11.33 2.78
C ARG A 38 -1.76 -10.32 2.50
N LEU A 39 -1.22 -9.66 3.53
CA LEU A 39 -0.15 -8.67 3.37
C LEU A 39 1.04 -9.20 2.55
N SER A 40 1.47 -10.45 2.80
CA SER A 40 2.55 -11.06 2.02
C SER A 40 2.20 -11.24 0.54
N GLU A 41 0.94 -11.56 0.23
CA GLU A 41 0.47 -11.72 -1.15
C GLU A 41 0.48 -10.38 -1.89
N PHE A 42 -0.03 -9.31 -1.28
CA PHE A 42 -0.05 -7.98 -1.88
C PHE A 42 1.36 -7.47 -2.17
N VAL A 43 2.30 -7.67 -1.23
CA VAL A 43 3.71 -7.30 -1.42
C VAL A 43 4.36 -8.12 -2.54
N GLU A 44 4.16 -9.44 -2.60
CA GLU A 44 4.71 -10.24 -3.70
C GLU A 44 4.10 -9.85 -5.05
N TYR A 45 2.81 -9.51 -5.08
CA TYR A 45 2.17 -9.03 -6.30
C TYR A 45 2.81 -7.71 -6.79
N PHE A 46 3.00 -6.75 -5.88
CA PHE A 46 3.66 -5.48 -6.19
C PHE A 46 5.06 -5.70 -6.77
N ILE A 47 5.86 -6.57 -6.15
CA ILE A 47 7.24 -6.83 -6.56
C ILE A 47 7.30 -7.58 -7.90
N SER A 48 6.46 -8.61 -8.07
CA SER A 48 6.53 -9.50 -9.24
C SER A 48 5.89 -8.91 -10.50
N ARG A 49 4.94 -7.97 -10.36
CA ARG A 49 4.19 -7.37 -11.46
C ARG A 49 4.51 -5.90 -11.69
N ARG A 50 5.46 -5.32 -10.97
CA ARG A 50 5.78 -3.90 -11.00
C ARG A 50 5.81 -3.30 -12.41
N ASP A 51 6.56 -3.91 -13.32
CA ASP A 51 6.76 -3.39 -14.68
C ASP A 51 5.51 -3.55 -15.58
N GLU A 52 4.49 -4.29 -15.13
CA GLU A 52 3.18 -4.46 -15.76
C GLU A 52 2.09 -3.54 -15.16
N LEU A 53 2.37 -2.92 -14.01
CA LEU A 53 1.46 -2.02 -13.32
C LEU A 53 1.72 -0.58 -13.74
N GLY A 54 0.66 0.14 -14.10
CA GLY A 54 0.72 1.59 -14.28
C GLY A 54 0.92 2.30 -12.95
N ASP A 55 1.36 3.57 -13.01
CA ASP A 55 1.69 4.35 -11.80
C ASP A 55 0.55 4.39 -10.78
N LEU A 56 -0.69 4.58 -11.26
CA LEU A 56 -1.88 4.59 -10.40
C LEU A 56 -2.13 3.23 -9.74
N GLU A 57 -1.93 2.12 -10.45
CA GLU A 57 -2.10 0.77 -9.90
C GLU A 57 -1.03 0.47 -8.84
N GLN A 58 0.20 0.95 -9.05
CA GLN A 58 1.26 0.84 -8.06
C GLN A 58 0.95 1.66 -6.80
N ALA A 59 0.46 2.89 -6.96
CA ALA A 59 0.03 3.73 -5.84
C ALA A 59 -1.10 3.07 -5.04
N LEU A 60 -2.18 2.63 -5.70
CA LEU A 60 -3.33 1.98 -5.05
C LEU A 60 -2.97 0.66 -4.36
N LEU A 61 -2.08 -0.13 -4.96
CA LEU A 61 -1.59 -1.35 -4.33
C LEU A 61 -0.70 -1.03 -3.12
N GLY A 62 0.12 0.01 -3.19
CA GLY A 62 0.91 0.50 -2.07
C GLY A 62 0.05 0.98 -0.90
N GLU A 63 -1.00 1.75 -1.18
CA GLU A 63 -2.01 2.16 -0.18
C GLU A 63 -2.65 0.94 0.50
N LEU A 64 -3.05 -0.07 -0.28
CA LEU A 64 -3.61 -1.32 0.25
C LEU A 64 -2.61 -2.07 1.14
N ILE A 65 -1.33 -2.11 0.76
CA ILE A 65 -0.26 -2.70 1.56
C ILE A 65 -0.09 -1.94 2.88
N MET A 66 -0.10 -0.60 2.86
CA MET A 66 -0.02 0.23 4.05
C MET A 66 -1.22 -0.01 4.98
N ALA A 67 -2.45 0.07 4.45
CA ALA A 67 -3.67 -0.15 5.23
C ALA A 67 -3.70 -1.55 5.87
N SER A 68 -3.33 -2.59 5.11
CA SER A 68 -3.24 -3.96 5.61
C SER A 68 -2.19 -4.13 6.72
N ALA A 69 -1.06 -3.43 6.60
CA ALA A 69 -0.01 -3.44 7.60
C ALA A 69 -0.43 -2.70 8.89
N ASP A 70 -1.05 -1.52 8.77
CA ASP A 70 -1.55 -0.76 9.93
C ASP A 70 -2.60 -1.55 10.70
N ASN A 71 -3.58 -2.11 9.99
CA ASN A 71 -4.62 -2.94 10.59
C ASN A 71 -4.01 -4.17 11.30
N GLY A 72 -3.02 -4.83 10.70
CA GLY A 72 -2.31 -5.95 11.31
C GLY A 72 -1.61 -5.58 12.62
N LEU A 73 -0.90 -4.45 12.62
CA LEU A 73 -0.21 -3.92 13.81
C LEU A 73 -1.20 -3.49 14.90
N ALA A 74 -2.37 -2.95 14.53
CA ALA A 74 -3.41 -2.54 15.47
C ALA A 74 -4.13 -3.75 16.11
N MET A 75 -4.37 -4.81 15.35
CA MET A 75 -5.20 -5.94 15.80
C MET A 75 -4.44 -7.04 16.53
N ALA A 76 -3.18 -7.31 16.18
CA ALA A 76 -2.48 -8.53 16.62
C ALA A 76 -1.12 -8.27 17.25
N LYS A 77 -0.97 -8.68 18.52
CA LYS A 77 0.34 -8.70 19.19
C LYS A 77 1.24 -9.74 18.52
N GLY A 78 2.36 -9.30 17.97
CA GLY A 78 3.29 -10.17 17.24
C GLY A 78 2.93 -10.39 15.78
N PHE A 79 2.11 -9.51 15.20
CA PHE A 79 1.91 -9.44 13.74
C PHE A 79 3.26 -9.41 13.00
N ASP A 80 3.39 -10.26 11.98
CA ASP A 80 4.60 -10.30 11.17
C ASP A 80 4.59 -9.15 10.15
N ILE A 81 5.30 -8.09 10.50
CA ILE A 81 5.44 -6.89 9.66
C ILE A 81 6.55 -7.04 8.60
N SER A 82 7.25 -8.17 8.54
CA SER A 82 8.38 -8.38 7.63
C SER A 82 8.05 -8.14 6.14
N PRO A 83 6.88 -8.54 5.61
CA PRO A 83 6.51 -8.24 4.23
C PRO A 83 6.43 -6.72 3.97
N PHE A 84 5.80 -5.99 4.89
CA PHE A 84 5.72 -4.53 4.79
C PHE A 84 7.12 -3.88 4.83
N LYS A 85 8.00 -4.32 5.74
CA LYS A 85 9.39 -3.83 5.79
C LYS A 85 10.13 -4.05 4.47
N ARG A 86 9.92 -5.20 3.82
CA ARG A 86 10.52 -5.51 2.52
C ARG A 86 9.98 -4.57 1.44
N PHE A 87 8.66 -4.38 1.38
CA PHE A 87 8.02 -3.44 0.46
C PHE A 87 8.60 -2.02 0.63
N PHE A 88 8.60 -1.51 1.86
CA PHE A 88 9.05 -0.14 2.14
C PHE A 88 10.52 0.10 1.80
N ARG A 89 11.41 -0.87 2.09
CA ARG A 89 12.82 -0.77 1.69
C ARG A 89 12.99 -0.79 0.17
N LEU A 90 12.22 -1.62 -0.54
CA LEU A 90 12.28 -1.67 -2.00
C LEU A 90 11.83 -0.35 -2.63
N THR A 91 10.76 0.27 -2.11
CA THR A 91 10.31 1.58 -2.61
C THR A 91 11.30 2.69 -2.27
N ARG A 92 11.93 2.65 -1.08
CA ARG A 92 12.95 3.61 -0.65
C ARG A 92 14.23 3.54 -1.49
N ASP A 93 14.71 2.33 -1.74
CA ASP A 93 16.04 2.12 -2.32
C ASP A 93 16.02 2.09 -3.86
N ASP A 94 14.84 2.02 -4.49
CA ASP A 94 14.67 2.03 -5.95
C ASP A 94 14.31 3.43 -6.47
N PRO A 95 15.17 4.09 -7.27
CA PRO A 95 14.87 5.40 -7.86
C PRO A 95 13.62 5.42 -8.73
N ALA A 96 13.21 4.29 -9.32
CA ALA A 96 11.99 4.18 -10.12
C ALA A 96 10.72 4.21 -9.24
N GLN A 97 10.87 4.23 -7.92
CA GLN A 97 9.79 4.24 -6.94
C GLN A 97 9.84 5.49 -6.06
N ALA A 98 10.64 6.50 -6.41
CA ALA A 98 10.77 7.72 -5.62
C ALA A 98 9.41 8.40 -5.37
N ASP A 99 8.57 8.53 -6.40
CA ASP A 99 7.23 9.15 -6.27
C ASP A 99 6.32 8.35 -5.33
N ASN A 100 6.37 7.01 -5.41
CA ASN A 100 5.64 6.12 -4.52
C ASN A 100 6.18 6.21 -3.08
N TYR A 101 7.50 6.25 -2.91
CA TYR A 101 8.12 6.42 -1.60
C TYR A 101 7.75 7.76 -0.95
N ASP A 102 7.77 8.85 -1.71
CA ASP A 102 7.36 10.16 -1.24
C ASP A 102 5.88 10.13 -0.82
N LEU A 103 4.98 9.60 -1.67
CA LEU A 103 3.57 9.42 -1.35
C LEU A 103 3.36 8.64 -0.04
N PHE A 104 4.00 7.48 0.08
CA PHE A 104 3.82 6.59 1.24
C PHE A 104 4.49 7.12 2.51
N SER A 105 5.49 8.01 2.39
CA SER A 105 6.16 8.64 3.52
C SER A 105 5.48 9.93 4.01
N GLU A 106 4.82 10.67 3.11
CA GLU A 106 4.03 11.86 3.47
C GLU A 106 2.77 11.50 4.28
N ASP A 107 2.09 10.40 3.93
CA ASP A 107 0.95 9.89 4.69
C ASP A 107 1.32 9.51 6.14
N VAL A 108 2.58 9.21 6.39
CA VAL A 108 3.13 8.93 7.73
C VAL A 108 3.45 10.20 8.49
N GLY A 109 3.88 11.24 7.79
CA GLY A 109 4.15 12.56 8.36
C GLY A 109 2.88 13.30 8.76
N SER A 110 1.75 13.01 8.12
CA SER A 110 0.44 13.62 8.39
C SER A 110 -0.39 12.88 9.43
N ALA A 111 -0.14 11.57 9.63
CA ALA A 111 -0.78 10.78 10.68
C ALA A 111 -0.35 11.29 12.06
N ASP A 112 -1.34 11.59 12.92
CA ASP A 112 -1.12 11.85 14.34
C ASP A 112 -0.22 10.74 14.92
N GLU A 113 0.74 11.10 15.77
CA GLU A 113 1.90 10.27 16.17
C GLU A 113 1.55 8.98 16.95
N SER A 114 0.27 8.61 16.95
CA SER A 114 -0.36 7.56 17.71
C SER A 114 -0.59 6.26 16.93
N THR A 115 -0.43 6.22 15.59
CA THR A 115 -0.66 4.97 14.84
C THR A 115 0.54 4.01 14.91
N PRO A 116 0.31 2.69 15.08
CA PRO A 116 1.37 1.70 15.08
C PRO A 116 2.21 1.67 13.80
N LEU A 117 1.60 1.91 12.64
CA LEU A 117 2.31 1.96 11.36
C LEU A 117 3.28 3.15 11.29
N ALA A 118 2.87 4.35 11.71
CA ALA A 118 3.75 5.52 11.70
C ALA A 118 4.99 5.32 12.57
N ALA A 119 4.82 4.71 13.75
CA ALA A 119 5.93 4.34 14.62
C ALA A 119 6.85 3.26 14.01
N CYS A 120 6.30 2.35 13.20
CA CYS A 120 7.11 1.37 12.45
C CYS A 120 7.93 2.04 11.34
N LEU A 121 7.29 2.93 10.58
CA LEU A 121 7.89 3.61 9.44
C LEU A 121 9.03 4.55 9.84
N ARG A 122 8.88 5.33 10.91
CA ARG A 122 9.99 6.14 11.45
C ARG A 122 11.24 5.30 11.75
N ARG A 123 11.05 4.16 12.42
CA ARG A 123 12.18 3.25 12.71
C ARG A 123 12.85 2.73 11.44
N LEU A 124 12.08 2.45 10.39
CA LEU A 124 12.62 1.99 9.11
C LEU A 124 13.33 3.12 8.34
N MET A 125 12.87 4.36 8.47
CA MET A 125 13.54 5.53 7.89
C MET A 125 14.85 5.86 8.61
N ASP A 126 14.93 5.59 9.92
CA ASP A 126 16.13 5.75 10.75
C ASP A 126 17.11 4.55 10.63
N GLU A 127 16.70 3.46 9.99
CA GLU A 127 17.56 2.29 9.73
C GLU A 127 18.44 2.53 8.48
N ASP A 128 19.73 2.85 8.73
CA ASP A 128 20.83 2.92 7.74
C ASP A 128 21.19 1.54 7.16
#